data_AF-W6A9B4-F1
#
_entry.id   AF-W6A9B4-F1
#
_cell.length_a   1.000
_cell.length_b   1.000
_cell.length_c   1.000
_cell.angle_alpha   90.00
_cell.angle_beta   90.00
_cell.angle_gamma   90.00
#
_symmetry.space_group_name_H-M   'P 1'
#
loop_
_entity.id
_entity.type
_entity.pdbx_description
1 polymer ?
#
loop_
_entity_poly.entity_id
_entity_poly.type
_entity_poly.pdbx_seq_one_letter_code
_entity_poly.pdbx_strand_id
1 'polypeptide(L)'
;MKKILSIVGSISLLTSSTISVVACQERVKPEEKLEFNKENVTNFFEENKEFTYEGDFIFISDPWEMDNEDFDVFSSTTNIIECLFVKTIIKEMSKNIDLNTNDFIQVVSILGTPSLKKSLGPDKYPKYDKNYVFTFDEVLIENTTTDEKMVFNEFKFNFKQTNEIISDKVEEKEIENLFSYWLGGINSEPSERFNWAKANDASFHEVADTLENGSLDDSKKEIKSGIEELSNSNWMGYVRTPIFEKYRFTVEIENVKLLPNKSEKLVFANISGVATFPNINNGQKANFSGNWGFWKKELVNKSGHSH
;
A
#
# COMPACT_ATOMS: atom_id res chain seq x y z
N MET A 1 -47.64 -13.67 -7.05
CA MET A 1 -48.68 -13.25 -6.08
C MET A 1 -48.46 -13.97 -4.74
N LYS A 2 -47.86 -13.28 -3.76
CA LYS A 2 -47.98 -13.49 -2.31
C LYS A 2 -47.43 -12.23 -1.61
N LYS A 3 -48.37 -11.38 -1.16
CA LYS A 3 -48.40 -10.32 -0.12
C LYS A 3 -47.05 -9.91 0.50
N ILE A 4 -46.55 -8.67 0.28
CA ILE A 4 -46.83 -7.43 1.05
C ILE A 4 -46.88 -7.64 2.57
N LEU A 5 -45.84 -7.18 3.27
CA LEU A 5 -45.99 -6.42 4.51
C LEU A 5 -44.82 -5.42 4.62
N SER A 6 -45.14 -4.15 4.35
CA SER A 6 -44.38 -3.01 4.83
C SER A 6 -44.66 -2.82 6.32
N ILE A 7 -43.65 -2.47 7.11
CA ILE A 7 -43.86 -1.55 8.24
C ILE A 7 -42.80 -0.47 8.14
N VAL A 8 -43.22 0.63 7.55
CA VAL A 8 -42.72 1.97 7.86
C VAL A 8 -43.19 2.29 9.27
N GLY A 9 -42.26 2.73 10.11
CA GLY A 9 -42.52 3.20 11.46
C GLY A 9 -41.60 4.36 11.80
N SER A 10 -41.68 5.43 10.99
CA SER A 10 -41.16 6.74 11.38
C SER A 10 -42.02 7.28 12.51
N ILE A 11 -41.41 7.77 13.60
CA ILE A 11 -41.55 9.14 14.12
C ILE A 11 -40.78 9.22 15.46
N SER A 12 -39.88 10.18 15.47
CA SER A 12 -39.07 10.69 16.56
C SER A 12 -39.88 11.08 17.79
N LEU A 13 -39.31 10.93 18.99
CA LEU A 13 -39.24 12.01 19.99
C LEU A 13 -38.37 11.62 21.19
N LEU A 14 -37.42 12.52 21.47
CA LEU A 14 -36.65 12.64 22.69
C LEU A 14 -37.53 12.53 23.94
N THR A 15 -37.21 11.62 24.86
CA THR A 15 -37.24 11.89 26.30
C THR A 15 -36.26 10.95 26.99
N SER A 16 -35.41 11.54 27.82
CA SER A 16 -34.43 10.86 28.66
C SER A 16 -35.10 10.03 29.75
N SER A 17 -34.78 8.75 29.81
CA SER A 17 -34.76 8.01 31.07
C SER A 17 -33.80 6.84 30.92
N THR A 18 -32.67 6.96 31.61
CA THR A 18 -31.68 5.92 31.85
C THR A 18 -32.36 4.69 32.44
N ILE A 19 -32.61 3.69 31.60
CA ILE A 19 -32.79 2.32 32.06
C ILE A 19 -31.50 1.61 31.70
N SER A 20 -30.67 1.41 32.72
CA SER A 20 -29.52 0.51 32.67
C SER A 20 -30.04 -0.90 32.47
N VAL A 21 -30.33 -1.25 31.22
CA VAL A 21 -30.38 -2.65 30.81
C VAL A 21 -28.92 -3.09 30.77
N VAL A 22 -28.49 -3.74 31.84
CA VAL A 22 -27.30 -4.60 31.80
C VAL A 22 -27.65 -5.72 30.83
N ALA A 23 -27.47 -5.46 29.54
CA ALA A 23 -27.28 -6.51 28.59
C ALA A 23 -26.00 -7.20 29.03
N CYS A 24 -26.11 -8.41 29.55
CA CYS A 24 -25.04 -9.37 29.42
C CYS A 24 -24.69 -9.38 27.93
N GLN A 25 -23.67 -8.62 27.54
CA GLN A 25 -22.98 -8.88 26.30
C GLN A 25 -22.47 -10.30 26.47
N GLU A 26 -23.23 -11.26 25.93
CA GLU A 26 -22.60 -12.47 25.43
C GLU A 26 -21.41 -11.96 24.64
N ARG A 27 -20.21 -12.33 25.10
CA ARG A 27 -19.00 -12.12 24.30
C ARG A 27 -19.33 -12.75 22.96
N VAL A 28 -19.62 -11.91 21.96
CA VAL A 28 -19.78 -12.34 20.59
C VAL A 28 -18.55 -13.20 20.33
N LYS A 29 -18.74 -14.51 20.24
CA LYS A 29 -17.63 -15.39 19.91
C LYS A 29 -17.10 -14.84 18.59
N PRO A 30 -15.79 -14.59 18.47
CA PRO A 30 -15.25 -14.22 17.18
C PRO A 30 -15.71 -15.30 16.20
N GLU A 31 -16.39 -14.88 15.12
CA GLU A 31 -16.72 -15.79 14.05
C GLU A 31 -15.41 -16.43 13.57
N GLU A 32 -15.41 -17.74 13.41
CA GLU A 32 -14.24 -18.46 12.94
C GLU A 32 -13.95 -17.99 11.51
N LYS A 33 -12.76 -17.41 11.31
CA LYS A 33 -12.34 -16.96 9.98
C LYS A 33 -12.11 -18.16 9.09
N LEU A 34 -12.50 -18.02 7.82
CA LEU A 34 -12.24 -19.00 6.78
C LEU A 34 -10.73 -19.09 6.50
N GLU A 35 -10.26 -20.27 6.11
CA GLU A 35 -8.88 -20.47 5.69
C GLU A 35 -8.55 -19.65 4.44
N PHE A 36 -7.34 -19.07 4.36
CA PHE A 36 -6.85 -18.46 3.14
C PHE A 36 -6.55 -19.54 2.07
N ASN A 37 -7.46 -19.68 1.12
CA ASN A 37 -7.31 -20.56 -0.03
C ASN A 37 -8.05 -19.97 -1.25
N LYS A 38 -7.83 -20.57 -2.42
CA LYS A 38 -8.38 -20.07 -3.69
C LYS A 38 -9.91 -19.96 -3.68
N GLU A 39 -10.62 -20.93 -3.11
CA GLU A 39 -12.09 -20.93 -3.08
C GLU A 39 -12.63 -19.75 -2.26
N ASN A 40 -12.14 -19.60 -1.03
CA ASN A 40 -12.58 -18.54 -0.12
C ASN A 40 -12.24 -17.14 -0.64
N VAL A 41 -11.05 -16.97 -1.23
CA VAL A 41 -10.63 -15.70 -1.85
C VAL A 41 -11.46 -15.40 -3.10
N THR A 42 -11.78 -16.40 -3.91
CA THR A 42 -12.66 -16.22 -5.08
C THR A 42 -14.05 -15.78 -4.65
N ASN A 43 -14.67 -16.47 -3.69
CA ASN A 43 -15.98 -16.10 -3.15
C ASN A 43 -15.97 -14.67 -2.60
N PHE A 44 -14.91 -14.27 -1.88
CA PHE A 44 -14.76 -12.90 -1.40
C PHE A 44 -14.80 -11.87 -2.54
N PHE A 45 -14.05 -12.06 -3.62
CA PHE A 45 -14.03 -11.11 -4.75
C PHE A 45 -15.26 -11.21 -5.67
N GLU A 46 -16.04 -12.29 -5.61
CA GLU A 46 -17.34 -12.37 -6.27
C GLU A 46 -18.39 -11.54 -5.53
N GLU A 47 -18.37 -11.58 -4.20
CA GLU A 47 -19.29 -10.81 -3.34
C GLU A 47 -18.90 -9.34 -3.22
N ASN A 48 -17.62 -9.00 -3.37
CA ASN A 48 -17.08 -7.66 -3.14
C ASN A 48 -16.43 -7.10 -4.41
N LYS A 49 -17.16 -6.22 -5.10
CA LYS A 49 -16.69 -5.50 -6.29
C LYS A 49 -16.43 -4.01 -6.07
N GLU A 50 -16.91 -3.47 -4.95
CA GLU A 50 -16.79 -2.06 -4.62
C GLU A 50 -16.18 -1.92 -3.23
N PHE A 51 -15.10 -1.15 -3.13
CA PHE A 51 -14.39 -0.88 -1.89
C PHE A 51 -14.42 0.63 -1.62
N THR A 52 -14.41 1.00 -0.35
CA THR A 52 -14.49 2.40 0.07
C THR A 52 -13.38 2.73 1.05
N TYR A 53 -12.72 3.86 0.82
CA TYR A 53 -11.77 4.46 1.73
C TYR A 53 -12.18 5.90 2.02
N GLU A 54 -12.32 6.22 3.29
CA GLU A 54 -12.47 7.57 3.82
C GLU A 54 -11.48 7.73 4.97
N GLY A 55 -10.51 8.62 4.82
CA GLY A 55 -9.47 8.79 5.82
C GLY A 55 -8.49 9.91 5.51
N ASP A 56 -7.63 10.18 6.49
CA ASP A 56 -6.61 11.20 6.36
C ASP A 56 -5.55 10.71 5.37
N PHE A 57 -5.23 11.52 4.38
CA PHE A 57 -4.47 11.05 3.22
C PHE A 57 -3.45 12.08 2.74
N ILE A 58 -2.35 11.62 2.13
CA ILE A 58 -1.09 12.36 1.89
C ILE A 58 -1.06 13.29 0.66
N PHE A 59 -2.20 13.61 0.02
CA PHE A 59 -2.18 14.58 -1.07
C PHE A 59 -2.20 16.01 -0.50
N ILE A 60 -1.17 16.78 -0.86
CA ILE A 60 -1.02 18.19 -0.46
C ILE A 60 -1.89 19.05 -1.37
N SER A 61 -2.62 20.01 -0.79
CA SER A 61 -3.57 20.87 -1.52
C SER A 61 -2.90 22.03 -2.27
N ASP A 62 -1.72 22.46 -1.80
CA ASP A 62 -0.91 23.56 -2.34
C ASP A 62 0.57 23.15 -2.61
N PRO A 63 0.86 22.03 -3.30
CA PRO A 63 2.24 21.60 -3.46
C PRO A 63 2.99 22.60 -4.34
N TRP A 64 4.21 22.91 -3.91
CA TRP A 64 5.10 23.81 -4.62
C TRP A 64 5.59 23.16 -5.92
N GLU A 65 5.88 23.98 -6.94
CA GLU A 65 6.54 23.58 -8.20
C GLU A 65 5.82 22.53 -9.08
N MET A 66 4.49 22.44 -9.03
CA MET A 66 3.66 21.56 -9.88
C MET A 66 3.76 21.80 -11.41
N ASP A 67 4.42 22.87 -11.83
CA ASP A 67 4.44 23.35 -13.22
C ASP A 67 5.76 23.07 -13.95
N ASN A 68 6.67 22.29 -13.36
CA ASN A 68 7.75 21.68 -14.15
C ASN A 68 7.19 20.50 -14.95
N GLU A 69 7.36 20.53 -16.27
CA GLU A 69 6.97 19.45 -17.19
C GLU A 69 7.59 18.09 -16.81
N ASP A 70 8.65 18.10 -16.00
CA ASP A 70 9.36 16.93 -15.51
C ASP A 70 8.72 16.26 -14.26
N PHE A 71 7.73 16.89 -13.60
CA PHE A 71 7.08 16.33 -12.40
C PHE A 71 5.81 15.51 -12.71
N ASP A 72 5.95 14.21 -12.99
CA ASP A 72 4.83 13.27 -13.16
C ASP A 72 4.13 12.88 -11.85
N VAL A 73 3.24 13.75 -11.36
CA VAL A 73 2.38 13.48 -10.20
C VAL A 73 1.49 12.25 -10.41
N PHE A 74 1.17 11.86 -11.66
CA PHE A 74 0.24 10.77 -11.92
C PHE A 74 0.85 9.41 -11.55
N SER A 75 2.15 9.21 -11.74
CA SER A 75 2.82 7.95 -11.33
C SER A 75 2.75 7.77 -9.82
N SER A 76 3.11 8.81 -9.05
CA SER A 76 2.98 8.84 -7.59
C SER A 76 1.54 8.59 -7.15
N THR A 77 0.60 9.31 -7.77
CA THR A 77 -0.83 9.20 -7.45
C THR A 77 -1.34 7.79 -7.71
N THR A 78 -0.99 7.20 -8.86
CA THR A 78 -1.32 5.80 -9.20
C THR A 78 -0.83 4.86 -8.10
N ASN A 79 0.46 4.94 -7.77
CA ASN A 79 1.07 4.02 -6.82
C ASN A 79 0.44 4.10 -5.43
N ILE A 80 0.20 5.31 -4.91
CA ILE A 80 -0.38 5.47 -3.57
C ILE A 80 -1.86 5.01 -3.57
N ILE A 81 -2.62 5.30 -4.63
CA ILE A 81 -4.01 4.85 -4.77
C ILE A 81 -4.09 3.32 -4.91
N GLU A 82 -3.19 2.69 -5.68
CA GLU A 82 -3.05 1.23 -5.75
C GLU A 82 -2.75 0.63 -4.38
N CYS A 83 -1.77 1.18 -3.66
CA CYS A 83 -1.41 0.68 -2.33
C CYS A 83 -2.56 0.82 -1.32
N LEU A 84 -3.28 1.94 -1.34
CA LEU A 84 -4.48 2.13 -0.54
C LEU A 84 -5.56 1.09 -0.84
N PHE A 85 -5.80 0.87 -2.12
CA PHE A 85 -6.82 -0.06 -2.57
C PHE A 85 -6.47 -1.48 -2.12
N VAL A 86 -5.21 -1.90 -2.31
CA VAL A 86 -4.71 -3.18 -1.82
C VAL A 86 -4.83 -3.30 -0.30
N LYS A 87 -4.43 -2.28 0.47
CA LYS A 87 -4.59 -2.30 1.93
C LYS A 87 -6.06 -2.36 2.37
N THR A 88 -6.95 -1.70 1.62
CA THR A 88 -8.39 -1.77 1.86
C THR A 88 -8.92 -3.19 1.60
N ILE A 89 -8.55 -3.81 0.48
CA ILE A 89 -8.87 -5.20 0.17
C ILE A 89 -8.39 -6.13 1.28
N ILE A 90 -7.13 -6.03 1.69
CA ILE A 90 -6.54 -6.89 2.72
C ILE A 90 -7.28 -6.72 4.05
N LYS A 91 -7.58 -5.48 4.44
CA LYS A 91 -8.37 -5.19 5.65
C LYS A 91 -9.75 -5.82 5.58
N GLU A 92 -10.49 -5.63 4.50
CA GLU A 92 -11.83 -6.20 4.32
C GLU A 92 -11.79 -7.73 4.28
N MET A 93 -10.85 -8.31 3.52
CA MET A 93 -10.64 -9.75 3.43
C MET A 93 -10.30 -10.35 4.80
N SER A 94 -9.47 -9.67 5.60
CA SER A 94 -9.05 -10.13 6.93
C SER A 94 -10.20 -10.23 7.95
N LYS A 95 -11.37 -9.63 7.68
CA LYS A 95 -12.54 -9.76 8.55
C LYS A 95 -13.09 -11.19 8.54
N ASN A 96 -13.04 -11.84 7.39
CA ASN A 96 -13.68 -13.13 7.15
C ASN A 96 -12.69 -14.25 6.82
N ILE A 97 -11.48 -13.92 6.38
CA ILE A 97 -10.42 -14.86 6.00
C ILE A 97 -9.21 -14.68 6.92
N ASP A 98 -8.64 -15.79 7.41
CA ASP A 98 -7.40 -15.78 8.18
C ASP A 98 -6.20 -15.60 7.25
N LEU A 99 -5.58 -14.43 7.31
CA LEU A 99 -4.42 -14.07 6.51
C LEU A 99 -3.09 -14.39 7.22
N ASN A 100 -3.12 -15.09 8.36
CA ASN A 100 -1.91 -15.55 9.02
C ASN A 100 -1.32 -16.74 8.25
N THR A 101 -0.33 -16.46 7.43
CA THR A 101 0.40 -17.46 6.64
C THR A 101 1.90 -17.35 6.90
N ASN A 102 2.60 -18.45 6.68
CA ASN A 102 4.07 -18.47 6.68
C ASN A 102 4.66 -18.00 5.35
N ASP A 103 3.86 -18.01 4.28
CA ASP A 103 4.29 -17.65 2.94
C ASP A 103 4.17 -16.14 2.71
N PHE A 104 5.09 -15.56 1.93
CA PHE A 104 4.94 -14.17 1.52
C PHE A 104 3.95 -14.07 0.37
N ILE A 105 2.87 -13.33 0.58
CA ILE A 105 1.80 -13.11 -0.40
C ILE A 105 1.93 -11.71 -0.96
N GLN A 106 2.07 -11.62 -2.28
CA GLN A 106 2.03 -10.36 -3.00
C GLN A 106 0.61 -10.11 -3.48
N VAL A 107 0.11 -8.89 -3.22
CA VAL A 107 -1.14 -8.40 -3.81
C VAL A 107 -0.77 -7.21 -4.67
N VAL A 108 -1.15 -7.24 -5.94
CA VAL A 108 -0.94 -6.15 -6.90
C VAL A 108 -2.29 -5.72 -7.42
N SER A 109 -2.46 -4.43 -7.63
CA SER A 109 -3.60 -3.88 -8.35
C SER A 109 -3.12 -3.08 -9.54
N ILE A 110 -3.90 -3.04 -10.61
CA ILE A 110 -3.60 -2.24 -11.80
C ILE A 110 -4.66 -1.15 -11.95
N LEU A 111 -4.24 0.10 -11.73
CA LEU A 111 -5.01 1.28 -12.07
C LEU A 111 -4.41 1.90 -13.35
N GLY A 112 -5.00 1.57 -14.51
CA GLY A 112 -4.55 2.13 -15.77
C GLY A 112 -4.56 3.67 -15.77
N THR A 113 -3.50 4.29 -16.31
CA THR A 113 -3.40 5.76 -16.41
C THR A 113 -4.63 6.43 -17.06
N PRO A 114 -5.26 5.87 -18.12
CA PRO A 114 -6.50 6.43 -18.65
C PRO A 114 -7.64 6.43 -17.63
N SER A 115 -7.77 5.36 -16.83
CA SER A 115 -8.78 5.24 -15.77
C SER A 115 -8.52 6.23 -14.64
N LEU A 116 -7.26 6.41 -14.23
CA LEU A 116 -6.88 7.44 -13.26
C LEU A 116 -7.26 8.84 -13.76
N LYS A 117 -6.79 9.23 -14.96
CA LYS A 117 -7.06 10.56 -15.54
C LYS A 117 -8.55 10.83 -15.70
N LYS A 118 -9.32 9.83 -16.14
CA LYS A 118 -10.78 9.94 -16.24
C LYS A 118 -11.43 10.20 -14.87
N SER A 119 -10.96 9.52 -13.82
CA SER A 119 -11.50 9.64 -12.46
C SER A 119 -11.16 10.99 -11.83
N LEU A 120 -9.96 11.51 -12.09
CA LEU A 120 -9.50 12.82 -11.60
C LEU A 120 -10.13 13.99 -12.39
N GLY A 121 -10.48 13.78 -13.66
CA GLY A 121 -11.01 14.83 -14.53
C GLY A 121 -9.99 15.96 -14.72
N PRO A 122 -10.31 17.21 -14.34
CA PRO A 122 -9.38 18.33 -14.45
C PRO A 122 -8.31 18.37 -13.34
N ASP A 123 -8.46 17.57 -12.28
CA ASP A 123 -7.50 17.56 -11.18
C ASP A 123 -6.24 16.75 -11.58
N LYS A 124 -5.04 17.20 -11.15
CA LYS A 124 -3.79 16.44 -11.37
C LYS A 124 -3.63 15.28 -10.37
N TYR A 125 -4.27 15.38 -9.20
CA TYR A 125 -4.30 14.39 -8.13
C TYR A 125 -5.53 14.66 -7.23
N PRO A 126 -5.90 13.72 -6.32
CA PRO A 126 -7.09 13.87 -5.49
C PRO A 126 -7.04 15.06 -4.52
N LYS A 127 -8.17 15.76 -4.40
CA LYS A 127 -8.38 16.88 -3.47
C LYS A 127 -9.21 16.46 -2.26
N TYR A 128 -8.97 17.10 -1.12
CA TYR A 128 -9.64 16.77 0.15
C TYR A 128 -11.15 17.04 0.17
N ASP A 129 -11.63 17.99 -0.64
CA ASP A 129 -13.03 18.42 -0.67
C ASP A 129 -13.88 17.63 -1.70
N LYS A 130 -13.30 16.59 -2.30
CA LYS A 130 -13.93 15.82 -3.37
C LYS A 130 -13.91 14.31 -3.11
N ASN A 131 -14.92 13.64 -3.68
CA ASN A 131 -14.98 12.20 -3.75
C ASN A 131 -14.56 11.74 -5.15
N TYR A 132 -13.74 10.69 -5.21
CA TYR A 132 -13.28 10.08 -6.45
C TYR A 132 -13.75 8.63 -6.50
N VAL A 133 -14.01 8.15 -7.72
CA VAL A 133 -14.31 6.74 -7.96
C VAL A 133 -13.29 6.24 -8.98
N PHE A 134 -12.34 5.43 -8.52
CA PHE A 134 -11.33 4.82 -9.39
C PHE A 134 -11.82 3.45 -9.86
N THR A 135 -11.57 3.13 -11.12
CA THR A 135 -11.83 1.79 -11.66
C THR A 135 -10.51 1.08 -11.88
N PHE A 136 -10.35 -0.05 -11.21
CA PHE A 136 -9.19 -0.93 -11.32
C PHE A 136 -9.48 -2.05 -12.31
N ASP A 137 -8.52 -2.30 -13.17
CA ASP A 137 -8.63 -3.30 -14.22
C ASP A 137 -8.44 -4.70 -13.64
N GLU A 138 -7.45 -4.84 -12.75
CA GLU A 138 -7.01 -6.13 -12.22
C GLU A 138 -6.58 -6.04 -10.75
N VAL A 139 -6.85 -7.10 -9.98
CA VAL A 139 -6.19 -7.45 -8.73
C VAL A 139 -5.56 -8.84 -8.88
N LEU A 140 -4.25 -8.93 -8.70
CA LEU A 140 -3.48 -10.17 -8.69
C LEU A 140 -3.04 -10.49 -7.27
N ILE A 141 -3.31 -11.72 -6.82
CA ILE A 141 -2.75 -12.29 -5.60
C ILE A 141 -1.81 -13.42 -5.99
N GLU A 142 -0.55 -13.34 -5.57
CA GLU A 142 0.50 -14.31 -5.86
C GLU A 142 1.12 -14.81 -4.56
N ASN A 143 1.15 -16.15 -4.39
CA ASN A 143 2.00 -16.76 -3.38
C ASN A 143 3.41 -16.85 -3.96
N THR A 144 4.34 -16.09 -3.38
CA THR A 144 5.72 -15.97 -3.89
C THR A 144 6.58 -17.22 -3.68
N THR A 145 6.09 -18.18 -2.90
CA THR A 145 6.75 -19.47 -2.67
C THR A 145 6.29 -20.53 -3.67
N THR A 146 4.99 -20.58 -3.96
CA THR A 146 4.40 -21.62 -4.83
C THR A 146 4.15 -21.14 -6.26
N ASP A 147 4.30 -19.84 -6.53
CA ASP A 147 3.92 -19.17 -7.78
C ASP A 147 2.44 -19.32 -8.14
N GLU A 148 1.59 -19.74 -7.19
CA GLU A 148 0.16 -19.80 -7.39
C GLU A 148 -0.41 -18.39 -7.51
N LYS A 149 -1.23 -18.17 -8.55
CA LYS A 149 -1.80 -16.87 -8.91
C LYS A 149 -3.31 -16.92 -8.94
N MET A 150 -3.91 -15.87 -8.42
CA MET A 150 -5.34 -15.59 -8.50
C MET A 150 -5.51 -14.20 -9.10
N VAL A 151 -6.29 -14.12 -10.18
CA VAL A 151 -6.52 -12.87 -10.92
C VAL A 151 -8.00 -12.55 -10.87
N PHE A 152 -8.31 -11.32 -10.47
CA PHE A 152 -9.66 -10.82 -10.38
C PHE A 152 -9.76 -9.49 -11.12
N ASN A 153 -10.90 -9.23 -11.73
CA ASN A 153 -11.09 -8.05 -12.58
C ASN A 153 -12.27 -7.21 -12.13
N GLU A 154 -12.29 -5.97 -12.63
CA GLU A 154 -13.39 -5.02 -12.56
C GLU A 154 -13.77 -4.63 -11.12
N PHE A 155 -12.99 -3.70 -10.56
CA PHE A 155 -13.26 -3.17 -9.22
C PHE A 155 -13.46 -1.67 -9.22
N LYS A 156 -14.29 -1.20 -8.30
CA LYS A 156 -14.41 0.22 -8.00
C LYS A 156 -13.84 0.52 -6.63
N PHE A 157 -13.14 1.64 -6.54
CA PHE A 157 -12.63 2.18 -5.30
C PHE A 157 -13.17 3.59 -5.09
N ASN A 158 -14.09 3.73 -4.15
CA ASN A 158 -14.61 5.01 -3.71
C ASN A 158 -13.62 5.63 -2.73
N PHE A 159 -13.00 6.73 -3.12
CA PHE A 159 -11.94 7.38 -2.36
C PHE A 159 -12.38 8.77 -1.91
N LYS A 160 -12.13 9.08 -0.64
CA LYS A 160 -12.28 10.41 -0.07
C LYS A 160 -11.14 10.67 0.93
N GLN A 161 -10.45 11.78 0.75
CA GLN A 161 -9.53 12.32 1.75
C GLN A 161 -10.32 13.20 2.73
N THR A 162 -10.08 13.06 4.02
CA THR A 162 -10.87 13.77 5.06
C THR A 162 -10.26 15.07 5.57
N ASN A 163 -8.95 15.27 5.36
CA ASN A 163 -8.21 16.42 5.85
C ASN A 163 -7.57 17.22 4.70
N GLU A 164 -7.61 18.55 4.82
CA GLU A 164 -6.79 19.42 3.99
C GLU A 164 -5.35 19.40 4.53
N ILE A 165 -4.40 18.96 3.72
CA ILE A 165 -2.97 19.09 4.01
C ILE A 165 -2.42 20.27 3.21
N ILE A 166 -1.78 21.19 3.91
CA ILE A 166 -1.07 22.33 3.32
C ILE A 166 0.43 22.11 3.55
N SER A 167 1.25 22.46 2.55
CA SER A 167 2.69 22.20 2.50
C SER A 167 3.42 22.65 3.77
N ASP A 168 3.03 23.76 4.39
CA ASP A 168 3.67 24.31 5.59
C ASP A 168 3.17 23.70 6.91
N LYS A 169 2.16 22.82 6.85
CA LYS A 169 1.49 22.18 8.00
C LYS A 169 1.55 20.65 7.97
N VAL A 170 2.52 20.09 7.26
CA VAL A 170 2.78 18.64 7.30
C VAL A 170 3.37 18.28 8.67
N GLU A 171 2.70 17.39 9.40
CA GLU A 171 3.11 16.92 10.72
C GLU A 171 3.50 15.42 10.70
N GLU A 172 3.72 14.84 11.88
CA GLU A 172 4.18 13.45 12.04
C GLU A 172 3.19 12.43 11.44
N LYS A 173 1.89 12.67 11.59
CA LYS A 173 0.85 11.76 11.08
C LYS A 173 0.87 11.63 9.55
N GLU A 174 1.13 12.73 8.85
CA GLU A 174 1.25 12.70 7.38
C GLU A 174 2.49 11.92 6.92
N ILE A 175 3.59 11.99 7.68
CA ILE A 175 4.79 11.19 7.43
C ILE A 175 4.52 9.69 7.68
N GLU A 176 3.81 9.36 8.76
CA GLU A 176 3.39 7.98 9.04
C GLU A 176 2.49 7.42 7.93
N ASN A 177 1.54 8.23 7.44
CA ASN A 177 0.69 7.88 6.32
C ASN A 177 1.52 7.67 5.04
N LEU A 178 2.50 8.55 4.77
CA LEU A 178 3.40 8.39 3.63
C LEU A 178 4.12 7.04 3.67
N PHE A 179 4.76 6.72 4.80
CA PHE A 179 5.44 5.44 4.97
C PHE A 179 4.50 4.24 4.98
N SER A 180 3.25 4.42 5.34
CA SER A 180 2.24 3.37 5.26
C SER A 180 1.84 3.03 3.82
N TYR A 181 2.05 3.90 2.84
CA TYR A 181 1.59 3.66 1.47
C TYR A 181 2.70 3.71 0.42
N TRP A 182 3.81 4.37 0.70
CA TRP A 182 4.97 4.42 -0.20
C TRP A 182 5.57 3.03 -0.39
N LEU A 183 5.77 2.64 -1.66
CA LEU A 183 6.28 1.31 -2.08
C LEU A 183 5.54 0.11 -1.49
N GLY A 184 4.24 0.23 -1.18
CA GLY A 184 3.44 -0.85 -0.59
C GLY A 184 3.36 -0.82 0.93
N GLY A 185 4.09 0.08 1.60
CA GLY A 185 4.03 0.29 3.04
C GLY A 185 5.29 -0.16 3.76
N ILE A 186 6.22 0.77 3.95
CA ILE A 186 7.48 0.55 4.67
C ILE A 186 7.33 0.51 6.19
N ASN A 187 6.14 0.85 6.72
CA ASN A 187 5.75 0.66 8.11
C ASN A 187 4.77 -0.52 8.22
N SER A 188 5.31 -1.72 8.25
CA SER A 188 4.57 -2.99 8.38
C SER A 188 5.10 -3.80 9.56
N GLU A 189 4.22 -4.57 10.19
CA GLU A 189 4.62 -5.40 11.32
C GLU A 189 5.63 -6.47 10.86
N PRO A 190 6.66 -6.82 11.66
CA PRO A 190 7.66 -7.82 11.26
C PRO A 190 7.07 -9.23 11.00
N SER A 191 5.87 -9.52 11.49
CA SER A 191 5.12 -10.74 11.21
C SER A 191 4.20 -10.64 9.98
N GLU A 192 3.97 -9.45 9.44
CA GLU A 192 3.10 -9.25 8.28
C GLU A 192 3.74 -9.86 7.02
N ARG A 193 3.06 -10.81 6.40
CA ARG A 193 3.53 -11.50 5.19
C ARG A 193 2.73 -11.14 3.94
N PHE A 194 1.65 -10.38 4.10
CA PHE A 194 0.83 -9.85 3.03
C PHE A 194 1.29 -8.43 2.68
N ASN A 195 1.44 -8.15 1.38
CA ASN A 195 1.66 -6.80 0.86
C ASN A 195 2.80 -6.01 1.56
N TRP A 196 3.94 -6.69 1.64
CA TRP A 196 5.25 -6.17 2.03
C TRP A 196 5.74 -5.09 1.04
N ALA A 197 6.74 -4.30 1.47
CA ALA A 197 7.30 -3.23 0.66
C ALA A 197 8.06 -3.78 -0.56
N LYS A 198 7.58 -3.42 -1.76
CA LYS A 198 8.05 -4.00 -3.01
C LYS A 198 9.24 -3.21 -3.57
N ALA A 199 10.43 -3.78 -3.45
CA ALA A 199 11.65 -3.26 -4.09
C ALA A 199 11.75 -3.74 -5.55
N ASN A 200 10.82 -3.31 -6.41
CA ASN A 200 10.78 -3.68 -7.84
C ASN A 200 11.43 -2.66 -8.78
N ASP A 201 12.03 -1.61 -8.26
CA ASP A 201 12.75 -0.63 -9.07
C ASP A 201 14.21 -1.08 -9.30
N ALA A 202 14.79 -0.67 -10.43
CA ALA A 202 16.20 -0.93 -10.75
C ALA A 202 17.13 -0.41 -9.65
N SER A 203 16.68 0.57 -8.86
CA SER A 203 17.33 1.10 -7.67
C SER A 203 17.70 0.06 -6.60
N PHE A 204 17.14 -1.16 -6.63
CA PHE A 204 17.42 -2.23 -5.65
C PHE A 204 18.12 -3.48 -6.22
N HIS A 205 18.65 -3.40 -7.45
CA HIS A 205 19.10 -4.57 -8.22
C HIS A 205 20.23 -5.42 -7.61
N GLU A 206 20.99 -4.92 -6.64
CA GLU A 206 22.08 -5.67 -5.97
C GLU A 206 21.75 -6.11 -4.54
N VAL A 207 20.58 -5.72 -4.00
CA VAL A 207 20.24 -5.98 -2.60
C VAL A 207 20.09 -7.48 -2.34
N ALA A 208 19.45 -8.23 -3.24
CA ALA A 208 19.30 -9.68 -3.09
C ALA A 208 20.67 -10.38 -3.03
N ASP A 209 21.60 -10.03 -3.92
CA ASP A 209 22.94 -10.62 -3.98
C ASP A 209 23.73 -10.36 -2.69
N THR A 210 23.72 -9.13 -2.19
CA THR A 210 24.45 -8.77 -0.95
C THR A 210 23.85 -9.43 0.29
N LEU A 211 22.53 -9.57 0.35
CA LEU A 211 21.82 -10.26 1.43
C LEU A 211 22.14 -11.75 1.47
N GLU A 212 22.10 -12.43 0.32
CA GLU A 212 22.37 -13.87 0.23
C GLU A 212 23.84 -14.20 0.52
N ASN A 213 24.76 -13.29 0.16
CA ASN A 213 26.19 -13.43 0.45
C ASN A 213 26.57 -13.05 1.89
N GLY A 214 25.61 -12.56 2.68
CA GLY A 214 25.82 -12.16 4.08
C GLY A 214 26.57 -10.84 4.28
N SER A 215 26.72 -10.01 3.24
CA SER A 215 27.40 -8.70 3.35
C SER A 215 26.43 -7.63 3.82
N LEU A 216 26.13 -7.63 5.12
CA LEU A 216 25.10 -6.74 5.69
C LEU A 216 25.41 -5.25 5.51
N ASP A 217 26.67 -4.84 5.58
CA ASP A 217 27.05 -3.43 5.40
C ASP A 217 26.83 -2.98 3.95
N ASP A 218 27.15 -3.84 2.97
CA ASP A 218 26.85 -3.57 1.56
C ASP A 218 25.33 -3.54 1.34
N SER A 219 24.58 -4.49 1.91
CA SER A 219 23.11 -4.47 1.83
C SER A 219 22.52 -3.18 2.39
N LYS A 220 22.99 -2.69 3.54
CA LYS A 220 22.54 -1.42 4.11
C LYS A 220 22.79 -0.25 3.15
N LYS A 221 23.96 -0.22 2.53
CA LYS A 221 24.34 0.83 1.57
C LYS A 221 23.47 0.80 0.32
N GLU A 222 23.24 -0.37 -0.26
CA GLU A 222 22.41 -0.54 -1.46
C GLU A 222 20.94 -0.22 -1.16
N ILE A 223 20.40 -0.67 -0.03
CA ILE A 223 19.04 -0.33 0.42
C ILE A 223 18.90 1.19 0.60
N LYS A 224 19.88 1.83 1.26
CA LYS A 224 19.90 3.29 1.42
C LYS A 224 19.87 3.99 0.07
N SER A 225 20.79 3.63 -0.82
CA SER A 225 20.90 4.22 -2.16
C SER A 225 19.59 4.08 -2.92
N GLY A 226 18.97 2.90 -2.89
CA GLY A 226 17.72 2.68 -3.60
C GLY A 226 16.55 3.48 -3.05
N ILE A 227 16.42 3.56 -1.73
CA ILE A 227 15.39 4.41 -1.09
C ILE A 227 15.60 5.89 -1.45
N GLU A 228 16.83 6.39 -1.35
CA GLU A 228 17.15 7.79 -1.60
C GLU A 228 17.02 8.18 -3.08
N GLU A 229 17.32 7.28 -4.00
CA GLU A 229 17.10 7.47 -5.44
C GLU A 229 15.61 7.65 -5.74
N LEU A 230 14.75 6.81 -5.16
CA LEU A 230 13.30 6.88 -5.38
C LEU A 230 12.66 8.09 -4.71
N SER A 231 13.06 8.40 -3.47
CA SER A 231 12.49 9.53 -2.73
C SER A 231 12.98 10.89 -3.23
N ASN A 232 14.12 10.97 -3.92
CA ASN A 232 14.72 12.22 -4.40
C ASN A 232 14.96 12.28 -5.91
N SER A 233 14.33 11.41 -6.70
CA SER A 233 14.55 11.39 -8.15
C SER A 233 14.20 12.73 -8.80
N ASN A 234 15.11 13.21 -9.65
CA ASN A 234 14.89 14.36 -10.52
C ASN A 234 14.45 13.96 -11.94
N TRP A 235 14.53 12.66 -12.30
CA TRP A 235 14.17 12.13 -13.61
C TRP A 235 13.03 11.11 -13.48
N MET A 236 11.81 11.57 -13.71
CA MET A 236 10.59 10.78 -13.45
C MET A 236 10.23 9.78 -14.55
N GLY A 237 10.91 9.81 -15.70
CA GLY A 237 10.66 8.86 -16.79
C GLY A 237 11.00 7.40 -16.47
N TYR A 238 11.82 7.14 -15.45
CA TYR A 238 12.27 5.80 -15.07
C TYR A 238 11.81 5.36 -13.68
N VAL A 239 11.57 6.32 -12.77
CA VAL A 239 11.24 6.05 -11.37
C VAL A 239 9.73 6.00 -11.22
N ARG A 240 9.19 4.85 -10.78
CA ARG A 240 7.73 4.64 -10.67
C ARG A 240 7.06 5.27 -9.45
N THR A 241 7.85 5.78 -8.49
CA THR A 241 7.35 6.20 -7.16
C THR A 241 7.89 7.54 -6.65
N PRO A 242 8.02 8.58 -7.50
CA PRO A 242 8.46 9.87 -7.00
C PRO A 242 7.44 10.41 -5.98
N ILE A 243 7.85 11.30 -5.08
CA ILE A 243 6.98 11.89 -4.06
C ILE A 243 7.02 13.42 -4.14
N PHE A 244 5.97 14.09 -3.63
CA PHE A 244 5.94 15.55 -3.59
C PHE A 244 7.21 16.10 -2.93
N GLU A 245 7.73 17.22 -3.44
CA GLU A 245 8.97 17.82 -2.97
C GLU A 245 9.01 17.98 -1.44
N LYS A 246 7.89 18.38 -0.86
CA LYS A 246 7.73 18.53 0.59
C LYS A 246 8.00 17.24 1.36
N TYR A 247 7.65 16.09 0.79
CA TYR A 247 7.84 14.77 1.39
C TYR A 247 9.17 14.13 1.07
N ARG A 248 10.05 14.73 0.25
CA ARG A 248 11.38 14.17 -0.03
C ARG A 248 12.16 13.93 1.26
N PHE A 249 12.88 12.80 1.31
CA PHE A 249 13.62 12.38 2.50
C PHE A 249 14.89 11.61 2.16
N THR A 250 15.86 11.66 3.07
CA THR A 250 17.05 10.78 3.09
C THR A 250 16.89 9.74 4.20
N VAL A 251 17.68 8.65 4.18
CA VAL A 251 17.56 7.61 5.21
C VAL A 251 18.90 7.17 5.78
N GLU A 252 18.88 6.74 7.03
CA GLU A 252 19.94 5.91 7.62
C GLU A 252 19.37 4.53 7.94
N ILE A 253 20.00 3.48 7.42
CA ILE A 253 19.58 2.10 7.66
C ILE A 253 20.24 1.58 8.93
N GLU A 254 19.45 1.41 9.98
CA GLU A 254 19.95 0.98 11.28
C GLU A 254 20.11 -0.55 11.33
N ASN A 255 19.10 -1.27 10.85
CA ASN A 255 19.06 -2.72 10.96
C ASN A 255 18.45 -3.39 9.72
N VAL A 256 19.03 -4.53 9.36
CA VAL A 256 18.59 -5.40 8.26
C VAL A 256 18.59 -6.82 8.79
N LYS A 257 17.42 -7.46 8.83
CA LYS A 257 17.24 -8.82 9.32
C LYS A 257 16.66 -9.68 8.22
N LEU A 258 17.44 -10.64 7.72
CA LEU A 258 16.97 -11.62 6.74
C LEU A 258 15.78 -12.41 7.31
N LEU A 259 14.73 -12.55 6.51
CA LEU A 259 13.54 -13.29 6.86
C LEU A 259 13.59 -14.69 6.23
N PRO A 260 13.24 -15.75 6.99
CA PRO A 260 13.10 -17.07 6.44
C PRO A 260 12.08 -17.06 5.31
N ASN A 261 12.47 -17.50 4.13
CA ASN A 261 11.58 -17.65 2.98
C ASN A 261 12.08 -18.78 2.08
N LYS A 262 11.20 -19.27 1.21
CA LYS A 262 11.48 -20.32 0.23
C LYS A 262 11.30 -19.85 -1.21
N SER A 263 11.20 -18.54 -1.44
CA SER A 263 10.96 -18.01 -2.77
C SER A 263 12.21 -18.17 -3.65
N GLU A 264 12.02 -18.67 -4.87
CA GLU A 264 13.09 -18.75 -5.86
C GLU A 264 13.38 -17.37 -6.50
N LYS A 265 12.42 -16.44 -6.42
CA LYS A 265 12.48 -15.14 -7.11
C LYS A 265 12.85 -13.98 -6.19
N LEU A 266 12.54 -14.09 -4.90
CA LEU A 266 12.66 -12.99 -3.95
C LEU A 266 13.52 -13.37 -2.74
N VAL A 267 14.23 -12.38 -2.22
CA VAL A 267 14.85 -12.41 -0.89
C VAL A 267 14.05 -11.47 0.00
N PHE A 268 13.64 -11.94 1.18
CA PHE A 268 12.89 -11.14 2.13
C PHE A 268 13.76 -10.69 3.29
N ALA A 269 13.64 -9.43 3.67
CA ALA A 269 14.28 -8.87 4.86
C ALA A 269 13.34 -7.91 5.58
N ASN A 270 13.45 -7.86 6.91
CA ASN A 270 12.90 -6.77 7.70
C ASN A 270 13.96 -5.68 7.79
N ILE A 271 13.58 -4.45 7.44
CA ILE A 271 14.47 -3.29 7.37
C ILE A 271 13.90 -2.23 8.28
N SER A 272 14.78 -1.62 9.08
CA SER A 272 14.43 -0.47 9.91
C SER A 272 15.51 0.59 9.87
N GLY A 273 15.09 1.83 10.08
CA GLY A 273 15.97 2.98 10.03
C GLY A 273 15.27 4.28 10.37
N VAL A 274 15.96 5.37 10.10
CA VAL A 274 15.49 6.74 10.35
C VAL A 274 15.51 7.50 9.05
N ALA A 275 14.36 8.06 8.68
CA ALA A 275 14.26 9.00 7.59
C ALA A 275 14.39 10.44 8.10
N THR A 276 15.02 11.30 7.32
CA THR A 276 15.14 12.73 7.58
C THR A 276 14.48 13.51 6.44
N PHE A 277 13.51 14.36 6.77
CA PHE A 277 12.74 15.18 5.86
C PHE A 277 13.28 16.61 5.88
N PRO A 278 14.24 16.98 5.00
CA PRO A 278 14.87 18.29 5.03
C PRO A 278 13.87 19.44 4.85
N ASN A 279 12.76 19.19 4.16
CA ASN A 279 11.76 20.19 3.80
C ASN A 279 10.64 20.36 4.84
N ILE A 280 10.60 19.54 5.91
CA ILE A 280 9.58 19.57 6.96
C ILE A 280 10.24 19.95 8.30
N ASN A 281 9.70 20.97 8.98
CA ASN A 281 10.06 21.38 10.34
C ASN A 281 11.57 21.42 10.64
N ASN A 282 12.37 21.99 9.72
CA ASN A 282 13.84 22.10 9.82
C ASN A 282 14.56 20.74 9.96
N GLY A 283 14.13 19.71 9.22
CA GLY A 283 14.78 18.40 9.23
C GLY A 283 14.11 17.40 10.16
N GLN A 284 12.77 17.32 10.12
CA GLN A 284 12.00 16.35 10.89
C GLN A 284 12.49 14.93 10.60
N LYS A 285 12.54 14.10 11.65
CA LYS A 285 12.93 12.70 11.55
C LYS A 285 11.73 11.82 11.84
N ALA A 286 11.66 10.68 11.16
CA ALA A 286 10.69 9.63 11.46
C ALA A 286 11.36 8.27 11.34
N ASN A 287 11.04 7.38 12.27
CA ASN A 287 11.48 6.00 12.21
C ASN A 287 10.64 5.26 11.18
N PHE A 288 11.24 4.29 10.51
CA PHE A 288 10.51 3.35 9.66
C PHE A 288 10.95 1.91 9.90
N SER A 289 10.03 0.97 9.68
CA SER A 289 10.30 -0.46 9.81
C SER A 289 9.30 -1.30 9.02
N GLY A 290 9.76 -2.18 8.16
CA GLY A 290 8.86 -3.02 7.37
C GLY A 290 9.53 -4.25 6.78
N ASN A 291 8.71 -5.17 6.30
CA ASN A 291 9.18 -6.31 5.52
C ASN A 291 9.28 -5.91 4.06
N TRP A 292 10.38 -6.27 3.42
CA TRP A 292 10.70 -5.96 2.04
C TRP A 292 11.01 -7.24 1.27
N GLY A 293 10.63 -7.27 0.00
CA GLY A 293 10.99 -8.33 -0.94
C GLY A 293 11.83 -7.77 -2.08
N PHE A 294 13.01 -8.37 -2.29
CA PHE A 294 14.01 -7.97 -3.29
C PHE A 294 14.14 -9.04 -4.37
N TRP A 295 14.07 -8.66 -5.63
CA TRP A 295 14.23 -9.60 -6.75
C TRP A 295 15.66 -10.13 -6.81
N LYS A 296 15.79 -11.45 -6.85
CA LYS A 296 17.03 -12.11 -7.22
C LYS A 296 17.29 -11.82 -8.70
N LYS A 297 18.54 -11.54 -9.06
CA LYS A 297 18.91 -11.49 -10.47
C LYS A 297 18.58 -12.85 -11.09
N GLU A 298 17.72 -12.85 -12.12
CA GLU A 298 17.57 -14.05 -12.93
C GLU A 298 18.95 -14.39 -13.49
N LEU A 299 19.48 -15.55 -13.11
CA LEU A 299 20.61 -16.14 -13.81
C LEU A 299 20.11 -16.43 -15.22
N VAL A 300 20.35 -15.48 -16.14
CA VAL A 300 20.24 -15.75 -17.57
C VAL A 300 21.19 -16.89 -17.84
N ASN A 301 20.66 -18.11 -17.85
CA ASN A 301 21.35 -19.25 -18.40
C ASN A 301 21.69 -18.84 -19.83
N LYS A 302 22.99 -18.60 -20.07
CA LYS A 302 23.57 -18.52 -21.40
C LYS A 302 23.42 -19.89 -22.08
N SER A 303 22.20 -20.30 -22.40
CA SER A 303 21.96 -21.29 -23.43
C SER A 303 22.00 -20.54 -24.75
N GLY A 304 23.19 -20.49 -25.33
CA GLY A 304 23.51 -19.64 -26.48
C GLY A 304 22.63 -19.92 -27.68
N HIS A 305 22.29 -18.86 -28.42
CA HIS A 305 22.02 -18.93 -29.84
C HIS A 305 22.86 -17.84 -30.50
N SER A 306 23.88 -18.31 -31.22
CA SER A 306 24.50 -17.60 -32.32
C SER A 306 23.44 -17.37 -33.41
N HIS A 307 23.28 -16.14 -33.86
CA HIS A 307 23.02 -15.81 -35.25
C HIS A 307 23.79 -14.55 -35.61
#